data_AF-A0A9P0A3Y1-F1
#
_entry.id   AF-A0A9P0A3Y1-F1
#
_cell.length_a   1.000
_cell.length_b   1.000
_cell.length_c   1.000
_cell.angle_alpha   90.00
_cell.angle_beta   90.00
_cell.angle_gamma   90.00
#
_symmetry.space_group_name_H-M   'P 1'
#
loop_
_entity.id
_entity.type
_entity.pdbx_description
1 polymer ?
#
loop_
_entity_poly.entity_id
_entity_poly.type
_entity_poly.pdbx_seq_one_letter_code
_entity_poly.pdbx_strand_id
1 'polypeptide(L)'
;MSACDIQPSDRTTAESQPNIPTTSEASKAHPAVTLRQKASESLKTQAQKMLTRAEKKLARVKVGDCVTVPVSEFDRSRGDPANIIGIVMKEENGLFQIGSKCGIISTRLARNAFEVVKYKGLKVEDVPQDCFSVRELVRKMSVGSGQGYQRCSCKKSMCRTLQCRCFKNKVQCNSACHPQRTCANNN
;
A
#
# COMPACT_ATOMS: atom_id res chain seq x y z
N MET A 1 -15.03 -20.69 10.95
CA MET A 1 -14.28 -20.96 9.71
C MET A 1 -14.70 -19.90 8.71
N SER A 2 -13.83 -18.95 8.40
CA SER A 2 -14.01 -18.07 7.25
C SER A 2 -12.61 -17.71 6.75
N ALA A 3 -12.23 -18.35 5.65
CA ALA A 3 -11.02 -18.02 4.92
C ALA A 3 -11.28 -16.71 4.17
N CYS A 4 -10.31 -15.78 4.20
CA CYS A 4 -10.26 -14.67 3.24
C CYS A 4 -9.94 -15.25 1.85
N ASP A 5 -10.90 -15.95 1.27
CA ASP A 5 -10.93 -16.31 -0.14
C ASP A 5 -11.64 -15.15 -0.86
N ILE A 6 -10.86 -14.39 -1.62
CA ILE A 6 -11.42 -13.49 -2.61
C ILE A 6 -11.97 -14.40 -3.71
N GLN A 7 -13.30 -14.53 -3.78
CA GLN A 7 -13.94 -15.21 -4.89
C GLN A 7 -13.56 -14.50 -6.20
N PRO A 8 -13.28 -15.24 -7.29
CA PRO A 8 -13.18 -14.65 -8.62
C PRO A 8 -14.53 -14.05 -8.97
N SER A 9 -14.57 -12.77 -9.31
CA SER A 9 -15.75 -12.19 -9.94
C SER A 9 -15.86 -12.77 -11.35
N ASP A 10 -16.80 -13.70 -11.54
CA ASP A 10 -17.27 -14.14 -12.84
C ASP A 10 -17.82 -12.92 -13.60
N ARG A 11 -17.03 -12.43 -14.56
CA ARG A 11 -17.52 -11.56 -15.63
C ARG A 11 -17.24 -12.26 -16.95
N THR A 12 -18.10 -13.22 -17.26
CA THR A 12 -18.30 -13.72 -18.61
C THR A 12 -18.96 -12.62 -19.42
N THR A 13 -18.16 -11.75 -20.01
CA THR A 13 -18.55 -11.03 -21.22
C THR A 13 -17.48 -11.30 -22.25
N ALA A 14 -17.87 -12.03 -23.29
CA ALA A 14 -17.10 -12.20 -24.51
C ALA A 14 -16.90 -10.83 -25.15
N GLU A 15 -15.86 -10.11 -24.76
CA GLU A 15 -15.33 -9.00 -25.55
C GLU A 15 -14.37 -9.63 -26.57
N SER A 16 -14.91 -9.75 -27.79
CA SER A 16 -14.16 -10.02 -29.02
C SER A 16 -12.88 -9.20 -29.04
N GLN A 17 -11.74 -9.88 -29.01
CA GLN A 17 -10.46 -9.28 -29.35
C GLN A 17 -10.60 -8.64 -30.73
N PRO A 18 -10.30 -7.35 -30.93
CA PRO A 18 -10.05 -6.87 -32.28
C PRO A 18 -8.84 -7.66 -32.78
N ASN A 19 -9.11 -8.51 -33.76
CA ASN A 19 -8.15 -9.32 -34.50
C ASN A 19 -6.92 -8.45 -34.82
N ILE A 20 -5.83 -8.62 -34.06
CA ILE A 20 -4.56 -8.00 -34.38
C ILE A 20 -4.13 -8.69 -35.67
N PRO A 21 -3.99 -7.98 -36.79
CA PRO A 21 -3.55 -8.62 -38.01
C PRO A 21 -2.14 -9.14 -37.75
N THR A 22 -1.96 -10.44 -37.83
CA THR A 22 -0.66 -11.07 -38.01
C THR A 22 -0.17 -10.67 -39.39
N THR A 23 0.37 -9.45 -39.54
CA THR A 23 1.10 -9.06 -40.74
C THR A 23 2.52 -9.58 -40.61
N SER A 24 2.65 -10.90 -40.79
CA SER A 24 3.83 -11.44 -41.43
C SER A 24 3.95 -10.77 -42.80
N GLU A 25 5.08 -10.09 -43.00
CA GLU A 25 5.67 -9.76 -44.31
C GLU A 25 5.06 -8.58 -45.11
N ALA A 26 5.44 -7.35 -44.71
CA ALA A 26 5.81 -6.21 -45.59
C ALA A 26 6.20 -5.04 -44.65
N SER A 27 7.34 -4.34 -44.71
CA SER A 27 8.40 -4.17 -45.70
C SER A 27 9.65 -3.60 -44.96
N LYS A 28 10.85 -3.97 -45.39
CA LYS A 28 12.04 -3.11 -45.17
C LYS A 28 11.74 -1.76 -45.85
N ALA A 29 12.06 -0.55 -45.39
CA ALA A 29 12.78 -0.07 -44.22
C ALA A 29 12.55 1.46 -44.11
N HIS A 30 11.58 1.93 -43.32
CA HIS A 30 11.66 3.33 -42.87
C HIS A 30 12.63 3.36 -41.67
N PRO A 31 13.67 4.21 -41.66
CA PRO A 31 14.66 4.25 -40.57
C PRO A 31 14.03 4.48 -39.18
N ALA A 32 12.85 5.09 -39.14
CA ALA A 32 12.08 5.23 -37.90
C ALA A 32 11.61 3.88 -37.31
N VAL A 33 11.26 2.88 -38.12
CA VAL A 33 10.76 1.57 -37.63
C VAL A 33 11.89 0.77 -37.01
N THR A 34 13.06 0.73 -37.66
CA THR A 34 14.25 0.05 -37.12
C THR A 34 14.76 0.75 -35.85
N LEU A 35 14.73 2.09 -35.81
CA LEU A 35 15.08 2.86 -34.61
C LEU A 35 14.13 2.56 -33.45
N ARG A 36 12.81 2.47 -33.71
CA ARG A 36 11.82 2.10 -32.69
C ARG A 36 12.02 0.68 -32.17
N GLN A 37 12.32 -0.28 -33.04
CA GLN A 37 12.62 -1.67 -32.64
C GLN A 37 13.86 -1.72 -31.75
N LYS A 38 14.96 -1.07 -32.16
CA LYS A 38 16.20 -1.00 -31.38
C LYS A 38 15.99 -0.30 -30.04
N ALA A 39 15.19 0.77 -30.00
CA ALA A 39 14.81 1.43 -28.76
C ALA A 39 14.00 0.50 -27.85
N SER A 40 13.03 -0.25 -28.39
CA SER A 40 12.25 -1.24 -27.64
C SER A 40 13.12 -2.35 -27.05
N GLU A 41 14.06 -2.89 -27.82
CA GLU A 41 15.01 -3.91 -27.36
C GLU A 41 15.93 -3.39 -26.26
N SER A 42 16.40 -2.15 -26.40
CA SER A 42 17.23 -1.48 -25.39
C SER A 42 16.46 -1.29 -24.09
N LEU A 43 15.19 -0.89 -24.16
CA LEU A 43 14.30 -0.78 -22.99
C LEU A 43 14.06 -2.13 -22.32
N LYS A 44 13.83 -3.20 -23.10
CA LYS A 44 13.68 -4.58 -22.55
C LYS A 44 14.94 -5.03 -21.82
N THR A 45 16.10 -4.79 -22.43
CA THR A 45 17.40 -5.12 -21.83
C THR A 45 17.63 -4.34 -20.53
N GLN A 46 17.26 -3.05 -20.52
CA GLN A 46 17.36 -2.22 -19.33
C GLN A 46 16.41 -2.68 -18.22
N ALA A 47 15.18 -3.07 -18.57
CA ALA A 47 14.21 -3.63 -17.62
C ALA A 47 14.74 -4.91 -16.97
N GLN A 48 15.34 -5.82 -17.74
CA GLN A 48 15.99 -7.03 -17.19
C GLN A 48 17.16 -6.69 -16.25
N LYS A 49 17.97 -5.69 -16.60
CA LYS A 49 19.03 -5.18 -15.70
C LYS A 49 18.46 -4.58 -14.41
N MET A 50 17.30 -3.94 -14.47
CA MET A 50 16.63 -3.41 -13.27
C MET A 50 16.11 -4.53 -12.37
N LEU A 51 15.48 -5.57 -12.93
CA LEU A 51 14.98 -6.73 -12.18
C LEU A 51 16.12 -7.47 -11.46
N THR A 52 17.19 -7.81 -12.19
CA THR A 52 18.35 -8.49 -11.61
C THR A 52 19.04 -7.68 -10.51
N ARG A 53 19.06 -6.34 -10.61
CA ARG A 53 19.56 -5.46 -9.54
C ARG A 53 18.61 -5.45 -8.34
N ALA A 54 17.30 -5.42 -8.57
CA ALA A 54 16.31 -5.44 -7.50
C ALA A 54 16.37 -6.76 -6.70
N GLU A 55 16.46 -7.90 -7.39
CA GLU A 55 16.61 -9.23 -6.77
C GLU A 55 17.88 -9.35 -5.92
N LYS A 56 18.98 -8.70 -6.32
CA LYS A 56 20.21 -8.66 -5.52
C LYS A 56 20.09 -7.79 -4.28
N LYS A 57 19.32 -6.69 -4.36
CA LYS A 57 19.14 -5.74 -3.25
C LYS A 57 18.15 -6.23 -2.21
N LEU A 58 17.06 -6.86 -2.67
CA LEU A 58 15.98 -7.33 -1.81
C LEU A 58 16.26 -8.78 -1.39
N ALA A 59 16.44 -9.01 -0.09
CA ALA A 59 16.62 -10.36 0.43
C ALA A 59 15.42 -11.25 0.08
N ARG A 60 15.67 -12.53 -0.22
CA ARG A 60 14.59 -13.51 -0.41
C ARG A 60 13.82 -13.69 0.90
N VAL A 61 12.52 -13.87 0.78
CA VAL A 61 11.57 -13.98 1.89
C VAL A 61 10.87 -15.32 1.79
N LYS A 62 10.61 -15.94 2.94
CA LYS A 62 9.83 -17.17 3.03
C LYS A 62 8.58 -16.93 3.87
N VAL A 63 7.59 -17.80 3.69
CA VAL A 63 6.43 -17.87 4.57
C VAL A 63 6.91 -18.17 6.00
N GLY A 64 6.39 -17.43 6.97
CA GLY A 64 6.81 -17.49 8.37
C GLY A 64 7.91 -16.49 8.76
N ASP A 65 8.51 -15.76 7.82
CA ASP A 65 9.48 -14.72 8.16
C ASP A 65 8.78 -13.50 8.78
N CYS A 66 9.40 -12.93 9.81
CA CYS A 66 8.96 -11.67 10.41
C CYS A 66 9.41 -10.49 9.56
N VAL A 67 8.50 -9.56 9.35
CA VAL A 67 8.67 -8.41 8.45
C VAL A 67 8.14 -7.14 9.08
N THR A 68 8.65 -6.00 8.62
CA THR A 68 8.14 -4.67 8.95
C THR A 68 7.60 -3.98 7.72
N VAL A 69 6.37 -3.49 7.83
CA VAL A 69 5.70 -2.69 6.80
C VAL A 69 5.73 -1.22 7.23
N PRO A 70 6.40 -0.33 6.48
CA PRO A 70 6.39 1.09 6.77
C PRO A 70 5.00 1.69 6.56
N VAL A 71 4.58 2.55 7.49
CA VAL A 71 3.30 3.25 7.46
C VAL A 71 3.55 4.71 7.14
N SER A 72 2.70 5.26 6.26
CA SER A 72 2.75 6.67 5.92
C SER A 72 2.50 7.54 7.17
N GLU A 73 3.12 8.72 7.22
CA GLU A 73 2.84 9.68 8.30
C GLU A 73 1.36 10.11 8.34
N PHE A 74 0.67 10.06 7.21
CA PHE A 74 -0.75 10.38 7.13
C PHE A 74 -1.63 9.36 7.86
N ASP A 75 -1.24 8.08 7.84
CA ASP A 75 -2.04 6.99 8.39
C ASP A 75 -1.75 6.73 9.87
N ARG A 76 -0.65 7.23 10.41
CA ARG A 76 -0.23 7.04 11.81
C ARG A 76 -0.35 8.32 12.64
N SER A 77 -0.72 8.18 13.90
CA SER A 77 -0.69 9.27 14.87
C SER A 77 0.75 9.52 15.32
N ARG A 78 1.03 10.67 15.95
CA ARG A 78 2.39 11.01 16.44
C ARG A 78 2.95 9.99 17.44
N GLY A 79 2.11 9.33 18.22
CA GLY A 79 2.52 8.30 19.19
C GLY A 79 2.59 6.89 18.60
N ASP A 80 2.18 6.70 17.34
CA ASP A 80 2.12 5.38 16.73
C ASP A 80 3.45 4.99 16.07
N PRO A 81 3.83 3.71 16.12
CA PRO A 81 5.06 3.24 15.50
C PRO A 81 5.05 3.50 14.00
N ALA A 82 6.22 3.83 13.44
CA ALA A 82 6.38 4.06 12.01
C ALA A 82 6.18 2.80 11.16
N ASN A 83 6.40 1.63 11.77
CA ASN A 83 6.38 0.35 11.08
C ASN A 83 5.41 -0.61 11.80
N ILE A 84 4.60 -1.33 11.03
CA ILE A 84 3.82 -2.47 11.52
C ILE A 84 4.72 -3.70 11.49
N ILE A 85 4.83 -4.39 12.63
CA ILE A 85 5.47 -5.70 12.70
C ILE A 85 4.44 -6.76 12.29
N GLY A 86 4.83 -7.64 11.39
CA GLY A 86 4.00 -8.74 10.92
C GLY A 86 4.81 -9.96 10.51
N ILE A 87 4.11 -10.98 10.05
CA ILE A 87 4.65 -12.23 9.54
C ILE A 87 4.09 -12.51 8.15
N VAL A 88 4.90 -13.13 7.30
CA VAL A 88 4.48 -13.52 5.95
C VAL A 88 3.61 -14.77 6.06
N MET A 89 2.34 -14.66 5.66
CA MET A 89 1.34 -15.72 5.75
C MET A 89 1.29 -16.57 4.49
N LYS A 90 1.30 -15.92 3.32
CA LYS A 90 1.21 -16.56 2.00
C LYS A 90 1.99 -15.74 0.97
N GLU A 91 2.47 -16.43 -0.06
CA GLU A 91 3.09 -15.82 -1.25
C GLU A 91 2.37 -16.34 -2.49
N GLU A 92 1.92 -15.43 -3.36
CA GLU A 92 1.28 -15.76 -4.62
C GLU A 92 1.74 -14.79 -5.71
N ASN A 93 2.33 -15.30 -6.79
CA ASN A 93 2.80 -14.51 -7.94
C ASN A 93 3.73 -13.33 -7.57
N GLY A 94 4.59 -13.50 -6.55
CA GLY A 94 5.50 -12.45 -6.07
C GLY A 94 4.83 -11.36 -5.21
N LEU A 95 3.56 -11.54 -4.86
CA LEU A 95 2.84 -10.74 -3.89
C LEU A 95 2.69 -11.51 -2.57
N PHE A 96 2.85 -10.81 -1.47
CA PHE A 96 2.92 -11.39 -0.13
C PHE A 96 1.73 -10.93 0.70
N GLN A 97 1.07 -11.88 1.37
CA GLN A 97 0.06 -11.59 2.37
C GLN A 97 0.73 -11.50 3.74
N ILE A 98 0.54 -10.38 4.43
CA ILE A 98 1.20 -10.09 5.70
C ILE A 98 0.16 -10.06 6.81
N GLY A 99 0.42 -10.83 7.87
CA GLY A 99 -0.37 -10.88 9.09
C GLY A 99 0.31 -10.09 10.20
N SER A 100 -0.45 -9.31 10.96
CA SER A 100 0.02 -8.67 12.21
C SER A 100 -0.77 -9.22 13.39
N LYS A 101 -0.37 -8.87 14.61
CA LYS A 101 -1.05 -9.28 15.85
C LYS A 101 -2.54 -8.91 15.88
N CYS A 102 -2.93 -7.85 15.18
CA CYS A 102 -4.32 -7.37 15.13
C CYS A 102 -5.16 -7.94 13.97
N GLY A 103 -4.55 -8.65 13.03
CA GLY A 103 -5.21 -9.19 11.84
C GLY A 103 -4.34 -9.12 10.58
N ILE A 104 -4.92 -9.50 9.45
CA ILE A 104 -4.25 -9.61 8.16
C ILE A 104 -4.42 -8.31 7.36
N ILE A 105 -3.36 -7.85 6.69
CA ILE A 105 -3.46 -6.74 5.74
C ILE A 105 -4.27 -7.22 4.52
N SER A 106 -5.38 -6.54 4.23
CA SER A 106 -6.28 -6.90 3.13
C SER A 106 -5.59 -6.88 1.76
N THR A 107 -4.69 -5.91 1.55
CA THR A 107 -3.90 -5.79 0.32
C THR A 107 -2.65 -6.65 0.37
N ARG A 108 -2.42 -7.44 -0.68
CA ARG A 108 -1.15 -8.16 -0.86
C ARG A 108 -0.05 -7.19 -1.26
N LEU A 109 1.12 -7.35 -0.68
CA LEU A 109 2.23 -6.41 -0.80
C LEU A 109 3.34 -6.98 -1.68
N ALA A 110 3.91 -6.14 -2.54
CA ALA A 110 5.10 -6.51 -3.31
C ALA A 110 6.33 -6.55 -2.39
N ARG A 111 7.39 -7.28 -2.82
CA ARG A 111 8.59 -7.49 -2.01
C ARG A 111 9.25 -6.19 -1.51
N ASN A 112 9.21 -5.11 -2.30
CA ASN A 112 9.82 -3.83 -1.95
C ASN A 112 9.00 -3.00 -0.93
N ALA A 113 7.77 -3.41 -0.62
CA ALA A 113 6.89 -2.68 0.28
C ALA A 113 7.13 -3.01 1.76
N PHE A 114 8.05 -3.93 2.07
CA PHE A 114 8.35 -4.35 3.44
C PHE A 114 9.79 -4.84 3.57
N GLU A 115 10.29 -4.91 4.80
CA GLU A 115 11.65 -5.35 5.13
C GLU A 115 11.63 -6.56 6.06
N VAL A 116 12.63 -7.43 5.97
CA VAL A 116 12.75 -8.61 6.85
C VAL A 116 13.41 -8.20 8.14
N VAL A 117 12.87 -8.68 9.27
CA VAL A 117 13.38 -8.38 10.60
C VAL A 117 13.89 -9.65 11.26
N LYS A 118 14.98 -9.54 12.01
CA LYS A 118 15.58 -10.67 12.77
C LYS A 118 14.74 -11.08 13.99
N TYR A 119 13.80 -10.24 14.41
CA TYR A 119 12.91 -10.47 15.54
C TYR A 119 11.96 -11.63 15.25
N LYS A 120 11.80 -12.56 16.20
CA LYS A 120 10.96 -13.77 16.06
C LYS A 120 9.90 -13.87 17.16
N GLY A 121 9.15 -12.80 17.38
CA GLY A 121 8.14 -12.75 18.45
C GLY A 121 6.70 -13.00 18.01
N LEU A 122 6.44 -13.23 16.72
CA LEU A 122 5.10 -13.51 16.21
C LEU A 122 5.14 -14.80 15.38
N LYS A 123 4.21 -15.72 15.62
CA LYS A 123 4.02 -16.92 14.80
C LYS A 123 2.80 -16.77 13.91
N VAL A 124 2.71 -17.62 12.89
CA VAL A 124 1.57 -17.66 11.94
C VAL A 124 0.24 -17.94 12.67
N GLU A 125 0.30 -18.75 13.73
CA GLU A 125 -0.85 -19.15 14.56
C GLU A 125 -1.42 -18.00 15.40
N ASP A 126 -0.57 -17.03 15.78
CA ASP A 126 -0.95 -15.90 16.63
C ASP A 126 -1.71 -14.80 15.88
N VAL A 127 -1.86 -14.93 14.56
CA VAL A 127 -2.46 -13.93 13.68
C VAL A 127 -3.98 -14.16 13.56
N PRO A 128 -4.83 -13.21 13.99
CA PRO A 128 -6.25 -13.26 13.73
C PRO A 128 -6.55 -13.29 12.23
N GLN A 129 -7.55 -14.05 11.80
CA GLN A 129 -7.93 -14.19 10.38
C GLN A 129 -8.73 -13.00 9.84
N ASP A 130 -9.02 -12.00 10.67
CA ASP A 130 -9.74 -10.81 10.24
C ASP A 130 -8.87 -9.93 9.32
N CYS A 131 -9.45 -9.55 8.19
CA CYS A 131 -8.79 -8.75 7.16
C CYS A 131 -9.08 -7.25 7.36
N PHE A 132 -8.04 -6.41 7.41
CA PHE A 132 -8.12 -4.97 7.64
C PHE A 132 -7.22 -4.19 6.68
N SER A 133 -7.57 -2.94 6.38
CA SER A 133 -6.67 -2.02 5.70
C SER A 133 -5.48 -1.64 6.60
N VAL A 134 -4.38 -1.17 6.00
CA VAL A 134 -3.20 -0.68 6.75
C VAL A 134 -3.61 0.38 7.78
N ARG A 135 -4.47 1.32 7.41
CA ARG A 135 -4.96 2.38 8.30
C ARG A 135 -5.75 1.83 9.49
N GLU A 136 -6.60 0.83 9.26
CA GLU A 136 -7.40 0.22 10.34
C GLU A 136 -6.52 -0.58 11.29
N LEU A 137 -5.49 -1.28 10.78
CA LEU A 137 -4.52 -1.97 11.62
C LEU A 137 -3.75 -1.00 12.50
N VAL A 138 -3.27 0.11 11.93
CA VAL A 138 -2.56 1.16 12.70
C VAL A 138 -3.45 1.71 13.80
N ARG A 139 -4.73 1.96 13.50
CA ARG A 139 -5.71 2.39 14.50
C ARG A 139 -5.91 1.39 15.62
N LYS A 140 -5.98 0.10 15.30
CA LYS A 140 -6.12 -0.98 16.31
C LYS A 140 -4.87 -1.17 17.16
N MET A 141 -3.70 -0.92 16.59
CA MET A 141 -2.42 -0.98 17.28
C MET A 141 -2.11 0.27 18.10
N SER A 142 -2.79 1.39 17.81
CA SER A 142 -2.58 2.66 18.52
C SER A 142 -2.97 2.52 19.99
N VAL A 143 -2.07 2.94 20.88
CA VAL A 143 -2.36 3.03 22.32
C VAL A 143 -3.26 4.24 22.62
N GLY A 144 -3.31 5.22 21.70
CA GLY A 144 -4.11 6.44 21.82
C GLY A 144 -5.44 6.37 21.05
N SER A 145 -5.85 7.51 20.50
CA SER A 145 -7.11 7.65 19.77
C SER A 145 -7.05 7.13 18.32
N GLY A 146 -5.90 6.64 17.85
CA GLY A 146 -5.69 6.20 16.46
C GLY A 146 -5.95 7.28 15.42
N GLN A 147 -6.03 8.55 15.83
CA GLN A 147 -6.28 9.66 14.93
C GLN A 147 -4.97 10.01 14.23
N GLY A 148 -4.72 9.34 13.11
CA GLY A 148 -3.79 9.77 12.06
C GLY A 148 -4.17 11.16 11.54
N TYR A 149 -3.86 11.49 10.28
CA TYR A 149 -4.10 12.83 9.76
C TYR A 149 -5.59 13.24 9.82
N GLN A 150 -5.94 14.12 10.76
CA GLN A 150 -7.26 14.72 10.90
C GLN A 150 -7.17 16.20 10.55
N ARG A 151 -7.94 16.61 9.54
CA ARG A 151 -8.14 18.02 9.20
C ARG A 151 -9.61 18.38 9.27
N CYS A 152 -9.91 19.56 9.81
CA CYS A 152 -11.24 20.13 9.65
C CYS A 152 -11.46 20.54 8.19
N SER A 153 -12.72 20.53 7.74
CA SER A 153 -13.11 21.05 6.42
C SER A 153 -13.50 22.53 6.45
N CYS A 154 -13.16 23.25 7.53
CA CYS A 154 -13.57 24.63 7.73
C CYS A 154 -12.80 25.56 6.80
N LYS A 155 -13.53 26.39 6.04
CA LYS A 155 -12.93 27.43 5.20
C LYS A 155 -12.54 28.68 6.00
N LYS A 156 -13.34 28.98 7.04
CA LYS A 156 -13.10 30.06 8.00
C LYS A 156 -12.46 29.47 9.25
N SER A 157 -11.57 30.21 9.89
CA SER A 157 -10.84 29.74 11.07
C SER A 157 -11.65 29.85 12.38
N MET A 158 -12.97 30.03 12.30
CA MET A 158 -13.90 30.06 13.43
C MET A 158 -14.48 28.67 13.73
N CYS A 159 -13.61 27.74 14.16
CA CYS A 159 -13.96 26.35 14.42
C CYS A 159 -14.71 26.12 15.76
N ARG A 160 -15.76 26.90 16.04
CA ARG A 160 -16.54 26.83 17.30
C ARG A 160 -17.88 26.11 17.18
N THR A 161 -18.26 25.72 15.97
CA THR A 161 -19.55 25.07 15.70
C THR A 161 -19.35 23.60 15.39
N LEU A 162 -20.41 22.80 15.53
CA LEU A 162 -20.43 21.38 15.16
C LEU A 162 -20.21 21.13 13.65
N GLN A 163 -20.15 22.18 12.83
CA GLN A 163 -19.73 22.10 11.43
C GLN A 163 -18.22 21.80 11.30
N CYS A 164 -17.43 22.18 12.31
CA CYS A 164 -16.04 21.77 12.39
C CYS A 164 -15.94 20.33 12.87
N ARG A 165 -15.30 19.45 12.08
CA ARG A 165 -15.08 18.05 12.46
C ARG A 165 -14.23 17.91 13.72
N CYS A 166 -13.21 18.74 13.89
CA CYS A 166 -12.36 18.72 15.09
C CYS A 166 -13.20 19.07 16.32
N PHE A 167 -13.93 20.19 16.29
CA PHE A 167 -14.80 20.60 17.39
C PHE A 167 -15.90 19.56 17.69
N LYS A 168 -16.54 19.02 16.65
CA LYS A 168 -17.56 17.95 16.78
C LYS A 168 -17.00 16.70 17.46
N ASN A 169 -15.78 16.32 17.14
CA ASN A 169 -15.10 15.17 17.72
C ASN A 169 -14.42 15.49 19.07
N LYS A 170 -14.63 16.70 19.62
CA LYS A 170 -14.01 17.20 20.85
C LYS A 170 -12.47 17.22 20.79
N VAL A 171 -11.92 17.51 19.61
CA VAL A 171 -10.48 17.64 19.35
C VAL A 171 -10.17 19.08 18.91
N GLN A 172 -9.02 19.61 19.32
CA GLN A 172 -8.54 20.92 18.86
C GLN A 172 -7.97 20.83 17.44
N CYS A 173 -8.21 21.86 16.63
CA CYS A 173 -7.55 22.02 15.34
C CYS A 173 -6.04 22.23 15.55
N ASN A 174 -5.24 21.76 14.61
CA ASN A 174 -3.79 21.98 14.56
C ASN A 174 -3.43 22.88 13.36
N SER A 175 -2.15 23.21 13.22
CA SER A 175 -1.61 23.98 12.09
C SER A 175 -1.87 23.33 10.71
N ALA A 176 -2.11 22.02 10.65
CA ALA A 176 -2.47 21.32 9.41
C ALA A 176 -3.92 21.59 8.96
N CYS A 177 -4.81 21.98 9.87
CA CYS A 177 -6.19 22.37 9.55
C CYS A 177 -6.24 23.75 8.88
N HIS A 178 -5.39 24.67 9.35
CA HIS A 178 -5.36 26.07 8.92
C HIS A 178 -3.91 26.55 8.82
N PRO A 179 -3.20 26.23 7.74
CA PRO A 179 -1.86 26.76 7.53
C PRO A 179 -1.94 28.29 7.47
N GLN A 180 -1.15 28.96 8.31
CA GLN A 180 -1.00 30.43 8.35
C GLN A 180 -2.24 31.23 8.80
N ARG A 181 -3.26 30.60 9.41
CA ARG A 181 -4.43 31.32 9.95
C ARG A 181 -4.70 30.93 11.40
N THR A 182 -5.04 31.92 12.24
CA THR A 182 -5.38 31.70 13.64
C THR A 182 -6.75 31.03 13.76
N CYS A 183 -6.79 29.87 14.40
CA CYS A 183 -8.02 29.10 14.61
C CYS A 183 -8.60 29.36 16.00
N ALA A 184 -9.91 29.56 16.08
CA ALA A 184 -10.62 29.77 17.34
C ALA A 184 -10.79 28.50 18.20
N ASN A 185 -10.47 27.33 17.63
CA ASN A 185 -10.38 26.03 18.32
C ASN A 185 -9.00 25.45 18.03
N ASN A 186 -7.95 26.19 18.34
CA ASN A 186 -6.56 25.74 18.20
C ASN A 186 -6.05 25.13 19.51
N ASN A 187 -5.08 24.23 19.41
CA ASN A 187 -4.17 23.89 20.51
C ASN A 187 -2.99 24.86 20.52
#